data_AF-A0A059LN75-F1
#
_entry.id   AF-A0A059LN75-F1
#
_cell.length_a   1.000
_cell.length_b   1.000
_cell.length_c   1.000
_cell.angle_alpha   90.00
_cell.angle_beta   90.00
_cell.angle_gamma   90.00
#
_symmetry.space_group_name_H-M   'P 1'
#
loop_
_entity.id
_entity.type
_entity.pdbx_description
1 polymer ?
#
loop_
_entity_poly.entity_id
_entity_poly.type
_entity_poly.pdbx_seq_one_letter_code
_entity_poly.pdbx_strand_id
1 'polypeptide(L)'
;MEARCAGALKQLRGIVATFRMTSRAAPLRPSQYVAQLLQPLAQSVSEGGVAARLENDMRQELVQLTLERLARHFLGVAGETLSVVRKTESSLRRFKSRQRLAEGQAQAAAAPSDTGSLVAQQLALDVEEFARLAKTELGVDATQMEAYAELVAVIAGGDELEGAAA
;
A
#
# COMPACT_ATOMS: atom_id res chain seq x y z
N MET A 1 -14.70 13.92 -6.82
CA MET A 1 -14.79 12.46 -6.58
C MET A 1 -13.51 11.94 -5.94
N GLU A 2 -12.36 12.19 -6.56
CA GLU A 2 -11.02 11.81 -6.08
C GLU A 2 -10.76 12.08 -4.59
N ALA A 3 -10.97 13.31 -4.10
CA ALA A 3 -10.70 13.67 -2.71
C ALA A 3 -11.54 12.87 -1.67
N ARG A 4 -12.74 12.41 -2.05
CA ARG A 4 -13.59 11.57 -1.18
C ARG A 4 -13.08 10.13 -1.14
N CYS A 5 -12.59 9.61 -2.27
CA CYS A 5 -12.04 8.27 -2.39
C CYS A 5 -10.65 8.17 -1.72
N ALA A 6 -9.79 9.18 -1.92
CA ALA A 6 -8.44 9.23 -1.37
C ALA A 6 -8.39 9.47 0.15
N GLY A 7 -9.51 9.85 0.79
CA GLY A 7 -9.56 10.10 2.24
C GLY A 7 -9.13 8.89 3.08
N ALA A 8 -9.47 7.68 2.64
CA ALA A 8 -9.13 6.45 3.34
C ALA A 8 -7.65 6.04 3.20
N LEU A 9 -6.91 6.53 2.17
CA LEU A 9 -5.47 6.30 2.06
C LEU A 9 -4.67 6.89 3.23
N LYS A 10 -5.23 7.86 3.96
CA LYS A 10 -4.62 8.37 5.19
C LYS A 10 -4.46 7.28 6.27
N GLN A 11 -5.33 6.26 6.25
CA GLN A 11 -5.28 5.12 7.18
C GLN A 11 -4.10 4.18 6.89
N LEU A 12 -3.58 4.16 5.66
CA LEU A 12 -2.40 3.37 5.28
C LEU A 12 -1.18 3.73 6.15
N ARG A 13 -1.00 5.01 6.47
CA ARG A 13 0.07 5.47 7.37
C ARG A 13 -0.09 4.90 8.81
N GLY A 14 -1.31 4.58 9.23
CA GLY A 14 -1.59 3.95 10.53
C GLY A 14 -1.25 2.46 10.59
N ILE A 15 -1.23 1.77 9.44
CA ILE A 15 -0.88 0.34 9.35
C ILE A 15 0.59 0.11 9.74
N VAL A 16 1.47 1.04 9.35
CA VAL A 16 2.90 1.02 9.73
C VAL A 16 3.08 1.05 11.25
N ALA A 17 2.30 1.86 11.96
CA ALA A 17 2.37 1.93 13.42
C ALA A 17 1.94 0.60 14.07
N THR A 18 1.02 -0.12 13.43
CA THR A 18 0.49 -1.40 13.90
C THR A 18 1.54 -2.50 13.86
N PHE A 19 2.33 -2.60 12.78
CA PHE A 19 3.40 -3.59 12.68
C PHE A 19 4.65 -3.22 13.51
N ARG A 20 4.90 -1.94 13.75
CA ARG A 20 6.02 -1.49 14.60
C ARG A 20 5.85 -1.82 16.09
N MET A 21 4.61 -1.91 16.58
CA MET A 21 4.30 -2.04 18.00
C MET A 21 3.92 -3.46 18.43
N THR A 22 3.60 -4.34 17.48
CA THR A 22 3.12 -5.69 17.78
C THR A 22 3.96 -6.70 17.03
N SER A 23 4.52 -7.68 17.74
CA SER A 23 5.20 -8.85 17.20
C SER A 23 4.20 -9.76 16.46
N ARG A 24 3.54 -9.24 15.42
CA ARG A 24 2.40 -9.89 14.77
C ARG A 24 2.86 -10.88 13.72
N ALA A 25 2.11 -11.98 13.66
CA ALA A 25 2.15 -12.94 12.58
C ALA A 25 1.96 -12.24 11.22
N ALA A 26 2.48 -12.87 10.18
CA ALA A 26 2.38 -12.38 8.80
C ALA A 26 0.93 -12.00 8.45
N PRO A 27 0.71 -10.87 7.73
CA PRO A 27 -0.62 -10.46 7.33
C PRO A 27 -1.23 -11.50 6.38
N LEU A 28 -2.50 -11.85 6.61
CA LEU A 28 -3.24 -12.85 5.83
C LEU A 28 -4.46 -12.27 5.13
N ARG A 29 -4.80 -11.01 5.41
CA ARG A 29 -6.00 -10.35 4.87
C ARG A 29 -5.69 -8.92 4.44
N PRO A 30 -6.38 -8.43 3.40
CA PRO A 30 -6.33 -7.02 3.04
C PRO A 30 -6.86 -6.13 4.16
N SER A 31 -6.39 -4.90 4.18
CA SER A 31 -6.80 -3.88 5.13
C SER A 31 -8.19 -3.36 4.80
N GLN A 32 -8.99 -3.11 5.85
CA GLN A 32 -10.38 -2.66 5.69
C GLN A 32 -10.54 -1.30 4.99
N TYR A 33 -9.49 -0.47 4.94
CA TYR A 33 -9.56 0.83 4.26
C TYR A 33 -9.67 0.68 2.74
N VAL A 34 -9.22 -0.44 2.17
CA VAL A 34 -9.22 -0.64 0.70
C VAL A 34 -10.66 -0.62 0.16
N ALA A 35 -11.59 -1.27 0.85
CA ALA A 35 -13.01 -1.21 0.51
C ALA A 35 -13.57 0.22 0.57
N GLN A 36 -13.10 1.03 1.52
CA GLN A 36 -13.52 2.43 1.69
C GLN A 36 -12.98 3.35 0.58
N LEU A 37 -11.92 2.97 -0.13
CA LEU A 37 -11.38 3.75 -1.25
C LEU A 37 -12.36 3.82 -2.41
N LEU A 38 -12.96 2.68 -2.75
CA LEU A 38 -13.78 2.53 -3.95
C LEU A 38 -15.26 2.75 -3.68
N GLN A 39 -15.69 2.64 -2.43
CA GLN A 39 -17.08 2.82 -2.03
C GLN A 39 -17.71 4.13 -2.56
N PRO A 40 -17.08 5.32 -2.46
CA PRO A 40 -17.70 6.56 -2.96
C PRO A 40 -17.86 6.57 -4.49
N LEU A 41 -16.93 5.95 -5.21
CA LEU A 41 -17.01 5.82 -6.66
C LEU A 41 -18.11 4.84 -7.05
N ALA A 42 -18.17 3.67 -6.42
CA ALA A 42 -19.23 2.66 -6.62
C ALA A 42 -20.63 3.24 -6.37
N GLN A 43 -20.81 3.96 -5.26
CA GLN A 43 -22.07 4.65 -4.94
C GLN A 43 -22.43 5.76 -5.93
N SER A 44 -21.44 6.37 -6.58
CA SER A 44 -21.72 7.42 -7.55
C SER A 44 -22.25 6.88 -8.87
N VAL A 45 -21.81 5.69 -9.27
CA VAL A 45 -22.17 5.04 -10.54
C VAL A 45 -23.32 4.05 -10.40
N SER A 46 -23.67 3.65 -9.17
CA SER A 46 -24.84 2.81 -8.88
C SER A 46 -26.15 3.49 -9.24
N GLU A 47 -27.22 2.73 -9.32
CA GLU A 47 -28.58 3.25 -9.50
C GLU A 47 -28.90 4.31 -8.43
N GLY A 48 -29.40 5.48 -8.86
CA GLY A 48 -29.66 6.63 -7.99
C GLY A 48 -28.44 7.49 -7.63
N GLY A 49 -27.23 7.08 -8.02
CA GLY A 49 -26.00 7.86 -7.85
C GLY A 49 -25.93 9.11 -8.74
N VAL A 50 -25.06 10.06 -8.40
CA VAL A 50 -24.92 11.32 -9.16
C VAL A 50 -24.45 11.07 -10.59
N ALA A 51 -23.60 10.06 -10.80
CA ALA A 51 -23.14 9.65 -12.13
C ALA A 51 -24.09 8.66 -12.81
N ALA A 52 -25.21 8.27 -12.17
CA ALA A 52 -26.17 7.33 -12.72
C ALA A 52 -26.90 7.84 -13.97
N ARG A 53 -26.89 9.16 -14.19
CA ARG A 53 -27.53 9.83 -15.33
C ARG A 53 -26.55 10.09 -16.49
N LEU A 54 -25.26 9.79 -16.30
CA LEU A 54 -24.28 9.91 -17.37
C LEU A 54 -24.46 8.78 -18.38
N GLU A 55 -24.17 9.08 -19.64
CA GLU A 55 -23.98 8.09 -20.69
C GLU A 55 -22.93 7.06 -20.29
N ASN A 56 -23.06 5.84 -20.81
CA ASN A 56 -22.22 4.71 -20.39
C ASN A 56 -20.73 5.02 -20.61
N ASP A 57 -20.36 5.52 -21.79
CA ASP A 57 -18.97 5.83 -22.15
C ASP A 57 -18.37 6.88 -21.20
N MET A 58 -19.11 7.95 -20.93
CA MET A 58 -18.67 9.01 -20.01
C MET A 58 -18.57 8.53 -18.55
N ARG A 59 -19.40 7.57 -18.15
CA ARG A 59 -19.31 6.91 -16.84
C ARG A 59 -18.08 6.00 -16.76
N GLN A 60 -17.81 5.21 -17.80
CA GLN A 60 -16.63 4.35 -17.87
C GLN A 60 -15.35 5.18 -17.82
N GLU A 61 -15.30 6.27 -18.59
CA GLU A 61 -14.17 7.21 -18.57
C GLU A 61 -13.97 7.83 -17.18
N LEU A 62 -15.05 8.29 -16.53
CA LEU A 62 -15.00 8.80 -15.16
C LEU A 62 -14.43 7.78 -14.17
N VAL A 63 -14.86 6.52 -14.27
CA VAL A 63 -14.38 5.42 -13.41
C VAL A 63 -12.90 5.16 -13.67
N GLN A 64 -12.50 5.00 -14.92
CA GLN A 64 -11.11 4.75 -15.30
C GLN A 64 -10.18 5.87 -14.82
N LEU A 65 -10.52 7.14 -15.12
CA LEU A 65 -9.73 8.30 -14.68
C LEU A 65 -9.63 8.38 -13.15
N THR A 66 -10.71 8.07 -12.44
CA THR A 66 -10.71 8.10 -10.97
C THR A 66 -9.86 6.98 -10.38
N LEU A 67 -9.98 5.76 -10.90
CA LEU A 67 -9.18 4.61 -10.48
C LEU A 67 -7.69 4.83 -10.76
N GLU A 68 -7.35 5.39 -11.91
CA GLU A 68 -5.97 5.71 -12.29
C GLU A 68 -5.35 6.71 -11.30
N ARG A 69 -6.11 7.76 -10.94
CA ARG A 69 -5.69 8.76 -9.94
C ARG A 69 -5.54 8.14 -8.55
N LEU A 70 -6.43 7.23 -8.16
CA LEU A 70 -6.35 6.52 -6.90
C LEU A 70 -5.13 5.60 -6.85
N ALA A 71 -4.84 4.87 -7.91
CA ALA A 71 -3.65 4.03 -8.02
C ALA A 71 -2.37 4.86 -7.89
N ARG A 72 -2.27 6.02 -8.56
CA ARG A 72 -1.14 6.96 -8.40
C ARG A 72 -1.00 7.49 -6.97
N HIS A 73 -2.11 7.83 -6.32
CA HIS A 73 -2.07 8.30 -4.94
C HIS A 73 -1.64 7.16 -3.99
N PHE A 74 -2.16 5.95 -4.20
CA PHE A 74 -1.72 4.76 -3.47
C PHE A 74 -0.20 4.57 -3.65
N LEU A 75 0.30 4.58 -4.88
CA LEU A 75 1.73 4.52 -5.20
C LEU A 75 2.55 5.52 -4.39
N GLY A 76 2.16 6.78 -4.37
CA GLY A 76 2.85 7.81 -3.58
C GLY A 76 2.89 7.49 -2.08
N VAL A 77 1.74 7.13 -1.49
CA VAL A 77 1.64 6.86 -0.05
C VAL A 77 2.37 5.56 0.33
N ALA A 78 2.32 4.53 -0.52
CA ALA A 78 3.04 3.27 -0.34
C ALA A 78 4.56 3.49 -0.44
N GLY A 79 5.03 4.23 -1.45
CA GLY A 79 6.44 4.55 -1.62
C GLY A 79 7.02 5.37 -0.45
N GLU A 80 6.28 6.40 0.01
CA GLU A 80 6.64 7.15 1.21
C GLU A 80 6.72 6.26 2.45
N THR A 81 5.70 5.41 2.64
CA THR A 81 5.61 4.46 3.75
C THR A 81 6.82 3.53 3.80
N LEU A 82 7.12 2.84 2.69
CA LEU A 82 8.24 1.92 2.60
C LEU A 82 9.58 2.65 2.81
N SER A 83 9.73 3.86 2.26
CA SER A 83 10.92 4.69 2.46
C SER A 83 11.14 5.06 3.93
N VAL A 84 10.08 5.44 4.66
CA VAL A 84 10.16 5.76 6.09
C VAL A 84 10.52 4.53 6.92
N VAL A 85 9.91 3.39 6.64
CA VAL A 85 10.22 2.12 7.34
C VAL A 85 11.69 1.77 7.15
N ARG A 86 12.18 1.77 5.91
CA ARG A 86 13.61 1.52 5.57
C ARG A 86 14.57 2.44 6.31
N LYS A 87 14.31 3.75 6.30
CA LYS A 87 15.16 4.73 6.98
C LYS A 87 15.18 4.51 8.49
N THR A 88 14.03 4.16 9.06
CA THR A 88 13.89 3.89 10.50
C THR A 88 14.63 2.62 10.89
N GLU A 89 14.48 1.53 10.13
CA GLU A 89 15.18 0.27 10.36
C GLU A 89 16.69 0.41 10.19
N SER A 90 17.15 1.11 9.16
CA SER A 90 18.58 1.41 8.95
C SER A 90 19.16 2.20 10.13
N SER A 91 18.43 3.21 10.61
CA SER A 91 18.83 4.00 11.78
C SER A 91 18.91 3.14 13.05
N LEU A 92 17.93 2.24 13.26
CA LEU A 92 17.90 1.32 14.39
C LEU A 92 19.04 0.30 14.33
N ARG A 93 19.34 -0.26 13.15
CA ARG A 93 20.48 -1.16 12.93
C ARG A 93 21.80 -0.47 13.28
N ARG A 94 22.01 0.78 12.82
CA ARG A 94 23.20 1.58 13.16
C ARG A 94 23.29 1.90 14.65
N PHE A 95 22.16 2.16 15.31
CA PHE A 95 22.11 2.38 16.75
C PHE A 95 22.52 1.11 17.53
N LYS A 96 21.87 -0.03 17.24
CA LYS A 96 22.18 -1.33 17.87
C LYS A 96 23.64 -1.76 17.63
N SER A 97 24.15 -1.53 16.42
CA SER A 97 25.56 -1.82 16.09
C SER A 97 26.54 -1.00 16.92
N ARG A 98 26.31 0.31 17.08
CA ARG A 98 27.14 1.17 17.94
C ARG A 98 27.08 0.77 19.42
N GLN A 99 25.90 0.39 19.91
CA GLN A 99 25.72 -0.08 21.28
C GLN A 99 26.52 -1.36 21.54
N ARG A 100 26.42 -2.36 20.65
CA ARG A 100 27.17 -3.62 20.78
C ARG A 100 28.68 -3.44 20.75
N LEU A 101 29.17 -2.52 19.92
CA LEU A 101 30.59 -2.16 19.88
C LEU A 101 31.06 -1.56 21.21
N ALA A 102 30.23 -0.71 21.84
CA ALA A 102 30.52 -0.15 23.16
C ALA A 102 30.49 -1.21 24.29
N GLU A 103 29.69 -2.27 24.12
CA GLU A 103 29.58 -3.40 25.05
C GLU A 103 30.65 -4.49 24.81
N GLY A 104 31.59 -4.29 23.88
CA GLY A 104 32.70 -5.22 23.59
C GLY A 104 32.26 -6.52 22.89
N GLN A 105 31.05 -6.55 22.31
CA GLN A 105 30.54 -7.71 21.58
C GLN A 105 31.06 -7.70 20.13
N ALA A 106 31.48 -8.86 19.63
CA ALA A 106 31.94 -9.01 18.24
C ALA A 106 30.83 -8.65 17.23
N GLN A 107 31.24 -8.08 16.10
CA GLN A 107 30.38 -7.56 15.04
C GLN A 107 29.66 -8.69 14.29
N ALA A 108 28.61 -9.27 14.85
CA ALA A 108 27.69 -10.14 14.11
C ALA A 108 26.68 -9.27 13.32
N ALA A 109 26.36 -9.67 12.09
CA ALA A 109 25.32 -9.02 11.29
C ALA A 109 24.01 -8.91 12.10
N ALA A 110 23.44 -7.70 12.19
CA ALA A 110 22.17 -7.51 12.85
C ALA A 110 21.07 -8.23 12.05
N ALA A 111 20.31 -9.11 12.70
CA ALA A 111 19.19 -9.81 12.07
C ALA A 111 18.26 -8.80 11.37
N PRO A 112 17.73 -9.13 10.19
CA PRO A 112 16.76 -8.28 9.52
C PRO A 112 15.56 -8.01 10.42
N SER A 113 15.01 -6.80 10.31
CA SER A 113 13.81 -6.42 11.04
C SER A 113 12.63 -6.82 10.16
N ASP A 114 11.81 -7.76 10.62
CA ASP A 114 10.65 -8.25 9.85
C ASP A 114 9.60 -7.15 9.55
N THR A 115 9.73 -5.95 10.13
CA THR A 115 8.72 -4.90 9.97
C THR A 115 8.64 -4.41 8.53
N GLY A 116 9.77 -4.23 7.84
CA GLY A 116 9.85 -3.89 6.42
C GLY A 116 9.07 -4.86 5.55
N SER A 117 9.43 -6.14 5.61
CA SER A 117 8.76 -7.21 4.85
C SER A 117 7.28 -7.36 5.24
N LEU A 118 6.90 -7.29 6.53
CA LEU A 118 5.49 -7.37 6.94
C LEU A 118 4.64 -6.22 6.38
N VAL A 119 5.19 -5.00 6.34
CA VAL A 119 4.51 -3.85 5.72
C VAL A 119 4.39 -4.04 4.21
N ALA A 120 5.44 -4.50 3.53
CA ALA A 120 5.38 -4.80 2.09
C ALA A 120 4.34 -5.88 1.77
N GLN A 121 4.30 -6.97 2.56
CA GLN A 121 3.31 -8.04 2.43
C GLN A 121 1.88 -7.53 2.63
N GLN A 122 1.63 -6.68 3.63
CA GLN A 122 0.30 -6.08 3.83
C GLN A 122 -0.10 -5.21 2.64
N LEU A 123 0.83 -4.40 2.12
CA LEU A 123 0.57 -3.56 0.95
C LEU A 123 0.28 -4.39 -0.30
N ALA A 124 0.94 -5.55 -0.48
CA ALA A 124 0.64 -6.46 -1.58
C ALA A 124 -0.82 -6.96 -1.51
N LEU A 125 -1.25 -7.44 -0.33
CA LEU A 125 -2.64 -7.85 -0.11
C LEU A 125 -3.64 -6.72 -0.36
N ASP A 126 -3.29 -5.49 0.05
CA ASP A 126 -4.14 -4.32 -0.14
C ASP A 126 -4.29 -3.95 -1.63
N VAL A 127 -3.23 -4.10 -2.42
CA VAL A 127 -3.22 -3.79 -3.86
C VAL A 127 -3.93 -4.86 -4.68
N GLU A 128 -3.82 -6.13 -4.30
CA GLU A 128 -4.62 -7.21 -4.88
C GLU A 128 -6.12 -6.96 -4.64
N GLU A 129 -6.50 -6.58 -3.42
CA GLU A 129 -7.90 -6.27 -3.08
C GLU A 129 -8.42 -5.03 -3.83
N PHE A 130 -7.57 -4.02 -4.02
CA PHE A 130 -7.92 -2.85 -4.82
C PHE A 130 -8.28 -3.26 -6.25
N ALA A 131 -7.47 -4.10 -6.90
CA ALA A 131 -7.76 -4.58 -8.25
C ALA A 131 -9.01 -5.46 -8.29
N ARG A 132 -9.18 -6.35 -7.29
CA ARG A 132 -10.36 -7.20 -7.19
C ARG A 132 -11.64 -6.39 -7.12
N LEU A 133 -11.69 -5.38 -6.24
CA LEU A 133 -12.86 -4.52 -6.07
C LEU A 133 -13.09 -3.60 -7.28
N ALA A 134 -12.03 -3.08 -7.91
CA ALA A 134 -12.18 -2.34 -9.17
C ALA A 134 -12.86 -3.19 -10.25
N LYS A 135 -12.51 -4.48 -10.32
CA LYS A 135 -13.13 -5.42 -11.27
C LYS A 135 -14.57 -5.78 -10.88
N THR A 136 -14.83 -6.14 -9.63
CA THR A 136 -16.16 -6.63 -9.21
C THR A 136 -17.19 -5.54 -9.05
N GLU A 137 -16.80 -4.37 -8.52
CA GLU A 137 -17.73 -3.28 -8.19
C GLU A 137 -17.87 -2.25 -9.31
N LEU A 138 -16.84 -2.11 -10.15
CA LEU A 138 -16.75 -1.04 -11.15
C LEU A 138 -16.53 -1.55 -12.58
N GLY A 139 -16.30 -2.86 -12.76
CA GLY A 139 -16.10 -3.47 -14.07
C GLY A 139 -14.78 -3.09 -14.75
N VAL A 140 -13.81 -2.51 -14.03
CA VAL A 140 -12.53 -2.07 -14.59
C VAL A 140 -11.41 -3.01 -14.15
N ASP A 141 -10.64 -3.48 -15.12
CA ASP A 141 -9.42 -4.25 -14.87
C ASP A 141 -8.26 -3.31 -14.54
N ALA A 142 -8.04 -3.07 -13.25
CA ALA A 142 -6.95 -2.22 -12.78
C ALA A 142 -5.56 -2.75 -13.14
N THR A 143 -5.41 -4.05 -13.46
CA THR A 143 -4.11 -4.65 -13.80
C THR A 143 -3.54 -4.12 -15.12
N GLN A 144 -4.38 -3.52 -15.97
CA GLN A 144 -3.99 -2.91 -17.23
C GLN A 144 -3.55 -1.44 -17.09
N MET A 145 -3.60 -0.89 -15.88
CA MET A 145 -3.23 0.50 -15.59
C MET A 145 -1.72 0.61 -15.34
N GLU A 146 -1.08 1.61 -15.94
CA GLU A 146 0.34 1.89 -15.73
C GLU A 146 0.64 2.18 -14.25
N ALA A 147 -0.20 3.00 -13.61
CA ALA A 147 -0.06 3.32 -12.18
C ALA A 147 -0.20 2.09 -11.27
N TYR A 148 -0.96 1.06 -11.69
CA TYR A 148 -1.07 -0.19 -10.95
C TYR A 148 0.20 -1.02 -11.08
N ALA A 149 0.75 -1.13 -12.29
CA ALA A 149 2.02 -1.83 -12.51
C ALA A 149 3.17 -1.21 -11.72
N GLU A 150 3.27 0.13 -11.71
CA GLU A 150 4.25 0.86 -10.89
C GLU A 150 4.06 0.60 -9.39
N LEU A 151 2.81 0.60 -8.91
CA LEU A 151 2.48 0.34 -7.52
C LEU A 151 2.93 -1.06 -7.09
N VAL A 152 2.66 -2.08 -7.91
CA VAL A 152 3.12 -3.46 -7.66
C VAL A 152 4.65 -3.52 -7.66
N ALA A 153 5.31 -2.87 -8.61
CA ALA A 153 6.77 -2.84 -8.68
C ALA A 153 7.42 -2.19 -7.45
N VAL A 154 6.86 -1.08 -6.95
CA VAL A 154 7.36 -0.41 -5.73
C VAL A 154 7.19 -1.29 -4.49
N ILE A 155 6.10 -2.05 -4.40
CA ILE A 155 5.86 -2.97 -3.27
C ILE A 155 6.78 -4.19 -3.35
N ALA A 156 6.96 -4.78 -4.54
CA ALA A 156 7.85 -5.92 -4.76
C ALA A 156 9.33 -5.54 -4.52
N GLY A 157 9.76 -4.40 -5.06
CA GLY A 157 11.08 -3.84 -4.76
C GLY A 157 11.24 -3.45 -3.29
N GLY A 158 10.13 -3.34 -2.55
CA GLY A 158 10.01 -3.33 -1.09
C GLY A 158 10.74 -4.50 -0.43
N ASP A 159 10.50 -5.69 -0.95
CA ASP A 159 10.86 -7.02 -0.42
C ASP A 159 12.24 -7.50 -0.91
N GLU A 160 12.58 -7.27 -2.19
CA GLU A 160 13.81 -7.82 -2.82
C GLU A 160 15.13 -7.25 -2.27
N LEU A 161 15.13 -6.06 -1.64
CA LEU A 161 16.35 -5.43 -1.12
C LEU A 161 16.74 -5.90 0.29
N GLU A 162 15.90 -6.70 0.97
CA GLU A 162 16.29 -7.32 2.25
C GLU A 162 17.01 -8.67 2.06
N GLY A 163 16.85 -9.34 0.91
CA GLY A 163 17.50 -10.62 0.61
C GLY A 163 18.92 -10.51 0.04
N ALA A 164 19.30 -9.37 -0.54
CA ALA A 164 20.58 -9.19 -1.23
C ALA A 164 21.78 -8.84 -0.32
N ALA A 165 21.61 -8.87 1.00
CA ALA A 165 22.65 -8.54 1.98
C ALA A 165 23.05 -9.73 2.89
N ALA A 166 22.85 -10.97 2.40
CA ALA A 166 23.32 -12.19 3.04
C ALA A 166 24.72 -12.59 2.55
#